data_AF-J9UPE3-F1
#
_entry.id   AF-J9UPE3-F1
#
_cell.length_a   1.000
_cell.length_b   1.000
_cell.length_c   1.000
_cell.angle_alpha   90.00
_cell.angle_beta   90.00
_cell.angle_gamma   90.00
#
_symmetry.space_group_name_H-M   'P 1'
#
loop_
_entity.id
_entity.type
_entity.pdbx_description
1 polymer ?
#
loop_
_entity_poly.entity_id
_entity_poly.type
_entity_poly.pdbx_seq_one_letter_code
_entity_poly.pdbx_strand_id
1 'polypeptide(L)'
;MELTLILIAILRLIFPLSLIPATTALGTIQKGGRELGILYGANVVMPNLSPIDVRKKYSLYNNKIATGTESAEGVESLRKNMLNIGYILTGERGDFDINRAK
;
A
#
# COMPACT_ATOMS: atom_id res chain seq x y z
N MET A 1 -7.03 0.57 -13.90
CA MET A 1 -5.71 0.40 -13.24
C MET A 1 -4.70 1.39 -13.79
N GLU A 2 -4.45 1.38 -15.10
CA GLU A 2 -3.47 2.25 -15.76
C GLU A 2 -3.59 3.74 -15.40
N LEU A 3 -4.77 4.34 -15.59
CA LEU A 3 -5.02 5.74 -15.21
C LEU A 3 -4.68 6.03 -13.74
N THR A 4 -5.00 5.10 -12.84
CA THR A 4 -4.70 5.25 -11.40
C THR A 4 -3.20 5.25 -11.14
N LEU A 5 -2.44 4.38 -11.80
CA LEU A 5 -0.98 4.33 -11.68
C LEU A 5 -0.33 5.59 -12.26
N ILE A 6 -0.83 6.09 -13.39
CA ILE A 6 -0.39 7.36 -13.98
C ILE A 6 -0.62 8.51 -12.99
N LEU A 7 -1.79 8.57 -12.35
CA LEU A 7 -2.07 9.59 -11.35
C LEU A 7 -1.15 9.50 -10.12
N ILE A 8 -0.80 8.29 -9.67
CA ILE A 8 0.19 8.12 -8.58
C ILE A 8 1.55 8.69 -9.00
N ALA A 9 2.01 8.40 -10.22
CA ALA A 9 3.27 8.93 -10.73
C ALA A 9 3.25 10.46 -10.85
N ILE A 10 2.16 11.03 -11.37
CA ILE A 10 1.98 12.49 -11.44
C ILE A 10 2.01 13.11 -10.04
N LEU A 11 1.30 12.52 -9.07
CA LEU A 11 1.28 13.01 -7.68
C LEU A 11 2.67 12.94 -7.04
N ARG A 12 3.47 11.90 -7.32
CA ARG A 12 4.84 11.83 -6.84
C ARG A 12 5.70 12.95 -7.42
N LEU A 13 5.54 13.27 -8.72
CA LEU A 13 6.30 14.36 -9.34
C LEU A 13 5.91 15.74 -8.81
N ILE A 14 4.61 16.00 -8.60
CA ILE A 14 4.11 17.27 -8.07
C ILE A 14 4.42 17.40 -6.57
N PHE A 15 4.32 16.31 -5.83
CA PHE A 15 4.48 16.28 -4.38
C PHE A 15 5.59 15.29 -3.97
N PRO A 16 6.87 15.60 -4.24
CA PRO A 16 7.99 14.67 -4.11
C PRO A 16 8.16 14.10 -2.70
N LEU A 17 7.69 14.80 -1.68
CA LEU A 17 7.84 14.40 -0.28
C LEU A 17 6.55 13.83 0.34
N SER A 18 5.44 13.82 -0.39
CA SER A 18 4.16 13.34 0.16
C SER A 18 4.17 11.84 0.45
N LEU A 19 3.43 11.47 1.50
CA LEU A 19 3.08 10.09 1.81
C LEU A 19 1.92 9.68 0.88
N ILE A 20 2.23 8.84 -0.11
CA ILE A 20 1.27 8.39 -1.11
C ILE A 20 1.04 6.89 -0.87
N PRO A 21 -0.19 6.47 -0.53
CA PRO A 21 -0.47 5.07 -0.24
C PRO A 21 -0.72 4.23 -1.49
N ALA A 22 -0.08 3.06 -1.56
CA ALA A 22 -0.47 1.96 -2.42
C ALA A 22 -1.66 1.22 -1.77
N THR A 23 -2.86 1.68 -2.09
CA THR A 23 -4.09 1.28 -1.39
C THR A 23 -4.46 -0.19 -1.62
N THR A 24 -5.26 -0.76 -0.70
CA THR A 24 -5.81 -2.12 -0.83
C THR A 24 -6.66 -2.31 -2.09
N ALA A 25 -7.25 -1.23 -2.62
CA ALA A 25 -8.02 -1.28 -3.86
C ALA A 25 -7.16 -1.67 -5.06
N LEU A 26 -5.89 -1.24 -5.11
CA LEU A 26 -4.98 -1.62 -6.20
C LEU A 26 -4.76 -3.13 -6.25
N GLY A 27 -4.47 -3.73 -5.09
CA GLY A 27 -4.36 -5.18 -4.99
C GLY A 27 -5.67 -5.89 -5.31
N THR A 28 -6.81 -5.28 -4.99
CA THR A 28 -8.15 -5.87 -5.23
C THR A 28 -8.43 -6.00 -6.72
N ILE A 29 -8.10 -4.97 -7.48
CA ILE A 29 -8.35 -4.94 -8.91
C ILE A 29 -7.38 -5.88 -9.66
N GLN A 30 -6.14 -6.02 -9.17
CA GLN A 30 -5.11 -6.83 -9.84
C GLN A 30 -4.13 -7.45 -8.85
N LYS A 31 -3.82 -8.74 -9.05
CA LYS A 31 -2.70 -9.41 -8.35
C LYS A 31 -1.39 -8.66 -8.61
N GLY A 32 -0.69 -8.25 -7.55
CA GLY A 32 0.50 -7.41 -7.67
C GLY A 32 0.22 -5.90 -7.77
N GLY A 33 -1.05 -5.47 -7.71
CA GLY A 33 -1.41 -4.07 -7.90
C GLY A 33 -0.87 -3.14 -6.82
N ARG A 34 -0.67 -3.62 -5.58
CA ARG A 34 -0.06 -2.84 -4.50
C ARG A 34 1.41 -2.57 -4.81
N GLU A 35 2.12 -3.60 -5.25
CA GLU A 35 3.52 -3.54 -5.67
C GLU A 35 3.70 -2.58 -6.86
N LEU A 36 2.79 -2.63 -7.84
CA LEU A 36 2.75 -1.65 -8.93
C LEU A 36 2.55 -0.23 -8.40
N GLY A 37 1.67 0.00 -7.43
CA GLY A 37 1.50 1.31 -6.80
C GLY A 37 2.82 1.86 -6.24
N ILE A 38 3.59 1.02 -5.53
CA ILE A 38 4.91 1.40 -4.99
C ILE A 38 5.89 1.75 -6.11
N LEU A 39 5.96 0.90 -7.15
CA LEU A 39 6.84 1.12 -8.30
C LEU A 39 6.51 2.40 -9.08
N TYR A 40 5.27 2.90 -8.99
CA TYR A 40 4.81 4.12 -9.65
C TYR A 40 4.88 5.36 -8.75
N GLY A 41 5.47 5.26 -7.56
CA GLY A 41 5.77 6.42 -6.70
C GLY A 41 4.98 6.47 -5.39
N ALA A 42 4.16 5.47 -5.09
CA ALA A 42 3.64 5.32 -3.73
C ALA A 42 4.77 4.90 -2.76
N ASN A 43 4.65 5.28 -1.50
CA ASN A 43 5.64 4.98 -0.46
C ASN A 43 5.01 4.55 0.88
N VAL A 44 3.70 4.31 0.90
CA VAL A 44 2.98 3.81 2.07
C VAL A 44 2.18 2.57 1.69
N VAL A 45 2.15 1.57 2.57
CA VAL A 45 1.25 0.41 2.48
C VAL A 45 0.41 0.32 3.74
N MET A 46 -0.83 -0.15 3.61
CA MET A 46 -1.80 -0.17 4.70
C MET A 46 -2.31 -1.61 4.92
N PRO A 47 -1.67 -2.40 5.79
CA PRO A 47 -2.15 -3.74 6.13
C PRO A 47 -3.46 -3.65 6.93
N ASN A 48 -4.40 -4.55 6.67
CA ASN A 48 -5.67 -4.60 7.39
C ASN A 48 -5.57 -5.42 8.67
N LEU A 49 -5.38 -4.76 9.80
CA LEU A 49 -5.20 -5.44 11.10
C LEU A 49 -6.51 -5.86 11.78
N SER A 50 -7.67 -5.72 11.12
CA SER A 50 -8.95 -6.08 11.71
C SER A 50 -9.01 -7.59 12.02
N PRO A 51 -9.67 -8.04 13.09
CA PRO A 51 -9.89 -9.47 13.34
C PRO A 51 -10.69 -10.15 12.22
N ILE A 52 -10.35 -11.40 11.91
CA ILE A 52 -10.88 -12.13 10.74
C ILE A 52 -12.42 -12.22 10.76
N ASP A 53 -12.99 -12.45 11.94
CA ASP A 53 -14.43 -12.59 12.21
C ASP A 53 -15.22 -11.30 11.93
N VAL A 54 -14.60 -10.13 12.00
CA VAL A 54 -15.26 -8.84 11.74
C VAL A 54 -14.86 -8.18 10.42
N ARG A 55 -13.82 -8.66 9.72
CA ARG A 55 -13.34 -8.06 8.44
C ARG A 55 -14.44 -7.84 7.42
N LYS A 56 -15.34 -8.83 7.27
CA LYS A 56 -16.44 -8.77 6.28
C LYS A 56 -17.43 -7.66 6.58
N LYS A 57 -17.56 -7.23 7.85
CA LYS A 57 -18.42 -6.11 8.25
C LYS A 57 -17.95 -4.78 7.67
N TYR A 58 -16.67 -4.67 7.27
CA TYR A 58 -16.08 -3.48 6.67
C TYR A 58 -15.73 -3.66 5.19
N SER A 59 -16.74 -4.04 4.40
CA SER A 59 -16.63 -4.26 2.96
C SER A 59 -17.11 -3.03 2.18
N LEU A 60 -16.20 -2.06 1.97
CA LEU A 60 -16.50 -0.80 1.27
C LEU A 60 -16.77 -0.98 -0.23
N TYR A 61 -16.29 -2.08 -0.82
CA TYR A 61 -16.44 -2.38 -2.24
C TYR A 61 -16.42 -3.90 -2.45
N ASN A 62 -17.04 -4.33 -3.55
CA ASN A 62 -17.10 -5.75 -3.93
C ASN A 62 -15.70 -6.33 -4.10
N ASN A 63 -15.54 -7.59 -3.67
CA ASN A 63 -14.29 -8.35 -3.77
C ASN A 63 -13.09 -7.72 -3.07
N LYS A 64 -13.29 -6.76 -2.15
CA LYS A 64 -12.23 -6.22 -1.30
C LYS A 64 -11.38 -7.38 -0.77
N ILE A 65 -10.09 -7.38 -1.12
CA ILE A 65 -9.23 -8.46 -0.68
C ILE A 65 -9.25 -8.48 0.85
N ALA A 66 -9.68 -9.61 1.38
CA ALA A 66 -9.68 -9.94 2.79
C ALA A 66 -8.90 -11.24 3.00
N THR A 67 -7.92 -11.52 2.12
CA THR A 67 -7.07 -12.71 2.21
C THR A 67 -6.40 -12.69 3.58
N GLY A 68 -6.45 -13.81 4.30
CA GLY A 68 -5.97 -13.97 5.67
C GLY A 68 -4.52 -13.54 5.92
N THR A 69 -3.77 -13.20 4.87
CA THR A 69 -2.49 -12.51 4.84
C THR A 69 -2.53 -11.08 5.39
N GLU A 70 -3.33 -10.78 6.41
CA GLU A 70 -3.40 -9.44 7.03
C GLU A 70 -3.52 -9.52 8.58
N SER A 71 -3.21 -10.66 9.20
CA SER A 71 -2.82 -10.74 10.63
C SER A 71 -1.30 -10.59 10.76
N ALA A 72 -0.65 -10.95 11.88
CA ALA A 72 0.83 -10.88 12.00
C ALA A 72 1.56 -11.56 10.81
N GLU A 73 1.00 -12.65 10.28
CA GLU A 73 1.47 -13.34 9.06
C GLU A 73 1.39 -12.47 7.80
N GLY A 74 0.44 -11.54 7.77
CA GLY A 74 0.22 -10.61 6.69
C GLY A 74 1.25 -9.50 6.57
N VAL A 75 1.77 -9.05 7.69
CA VAL A 75 2.88 -8.09 7.70
C VAL A 75 4.14 -8.75 7.16
N GLU A 76 4.38 -10.02 7.50
CA GLU A 76 5.54 -10.76 6.99
C GLU A 76 5.43 -11.05 5.48
N SER A 77 4.25 -11.50 5.01
CA SER A 77 4.02 -11.65 3.57
C SER A 77 4.17 -10.32 2.83
N LEU A 78 3.67 -9.22 3.40
CA LEU A 78 3.82 -7.88 2.82
C LEU A 78 5.30 -7.48 2.76
N ARG A 79 6.06 -7.76 3.83
CA ARG A 79 7.51 -7.51 3.88
C ARG A 79 8.23 -8.27 2.76
N LYS A 80 7.95 -9.57 2.60
CA LYS A 80 8.51 -10.37 1.51
C LYS A 80 8.16 -9.82 0.13
N ASN A 81 6.91 -9.41 -0.08
CA ASN A 81 6.49 -8.82 -1.35
C ASN A 81 7.22 -7.52 -1.66
N MET A 82 7.41 -6.64 -0.67
CA MET A 82 8.17 -5.40 -0.84
C MET A 82 9.65 -5.70 -1.15
N LEU A 83 10.25 -6.68 -0.45
CA LEU A 83 11.62 -7.11 -0.72
C LEU A 83 11.79 -7.62 -2.16
N ASN A 84 10.82 -8.37 -2.68
CA ASN A 84 10.86 -8.89 -4.05
C ASN A 84 10.86 -7.79 -5.13
N ILE A 85 10.37 -6.58 -4.81
CA ILE A 85 10.40 -5.43 -5.72
C ILE A 85 11.53 -4.43 -5.37
N GLY A 86 12.44 -4.79 -4.46
CA GLY A 86 13.61 -3.97 -4.10
C GLY A 86 13.35 -2.93 -3.00
N TYR A 87 12.27 -3.04 -2.25
CA TYR A 87 11.90 -2.10 -1.18
C TYR A 87 11.89 -2.77 0.20
N ILE A 88 12.08 -1.97 1.24
CA ILE A 88 12.00 -2.43 2.63
C ILE A 88 10.81 -1.79 3.34
N LEU A 89 10.16 -2.54 4.22
CA LEU A 89 9.21 -1.98 5.19
C LEU A 89 9.99 -1.51 6.41
N THR A 90 10.03 -0.20 6.62
CA THR A 90 10.75 0.40 7.77
C THR A 90 10.13 -0.02 9.11
N GLY A 91 8.80 -0.11 9.18
CA GLY A 91 8.08 -0.37 10.44
C GLY A 91 8.13 0.80 11.42
N GLU A 92 8.73 1.92 11.01
CA GLU A 92 8.75 3.17 11.76
C GLU A 92 7.43 3.92 11.60
N ARG A 93 7.19 4.92 12.45
CA ARG A 93 5.99 5.76 12.39
C ARG A 93 5.80 6.42 11.01
N GLY A 94 6.90 6.75 10.32
CA GLY A 94 6.87 7.19 8.92
C GLY A 94 6.27 8.58 8.71
N ASP A 95 6.39 9.48 9.70
CA ASP A 95 5.85 10.83 9.60
C ASP A 95 6.49 11.62 8.45
N PHE A 96 5.71 12.55 7.90
CA PHE A 96 6.24 13.55 6.98
C PHE A 96 7.19 14.49 7.72
N ASP A 97 8.44 14.54 7.29
CA ASP A 97 9.41 15.50 7.80
C ASP A 97 9.39 16.78 6.95
N ILE A 98 8.91 17.87 7.55
CA ILE A 98 8.83 19.19 6.92
C ILE A 98 10.21 19.76 6.58
N ASN A 99 11.28 19.25 7.18
CA ASN A 99 12.64 19.70 6.93
C ASN A 99 13.32 18.93 5.78
N ARG A 100 12.73 17.82 5.31
CA ARG A 100 13.27 17.00 4.22
C ARG A 100 13.30 17.70 2.85
N ALA A 101 12.65 18.87 2.76
CA ALA A 101 12.56 19.71 1.58
C ALA A 101 13.63 20.82 1.50
N LYS A 102 14.37 21.04 2.58
CA LYS A 102 15.46 22.02 2.66
C LYS A 102 16.80 21.35 2.37
#